data_AF-A0A067JAE6-F1
#
_entry.id   AF-A0A067JAE6-F1
#
_cell.length_a   1.000
_cell.length_b   1.000
_cell.length_c   1.000
_cell.angle_alpha   90.00
_cell.angle_beta   90.00
_cell.angle_gamma   90.00
#
_symmetry.space_group_name_H-M   'P 1'
#
loop_
_entity.id
_entity.type
_entity.pdbx_description
1 polymer ?
#
loop_
_entity_poly.entity_id
_entity_poly.type
_entity_poly.pdbx_seq_one_letter_code
_entity_poly.pdbx_strand_id
1 'polypeptide(L)'
;MRANTAENWLQKRVERYGPISKMNVFGTPTVFLHGQAANKYIYTCDGDILANQQPSSIRRIFGEGNIMELRGNDHKRIRGALVSFLKPEVLKQYVLQVDEEIRKHFEKHWHGKDKILAMPLMKKLTFNVMSSLIIGIERGSRRDLLGQLFLQIMEGVLSVPINLPLHTLQ
;
A
#
# COMPACT_ATOMS: atom_id res chain seq x y z
N MET A 1 -4.37 14.52 -11.23
CA MET A 1 -3.65 14.30 -9.96
C MET A 1 -4.31 15.21 -8.94
N ARG A 2 -4.97 14.69 -7.89
CA ARG A 2 -5.57 15.55 -6.86
C ARG A 2 -4.43 16.33 -6.16
N ALA A 3 -4.64 17.59 -5.81
CA ALA A 3 -3.60 18.40 -5.16
C ALA A 3 -3.13 17.70 -3.87
N ASN A 4 -1.84 17.37 -3.80
CA ASN A 4 -1.24 16.76 -2.61
C ASN A 4 -1.09 17.84 -1.52
N THR A 5 -2.18 18.09 -0.79
CA THR A 5 -2.24 19.11 0.27
C THR A 5 -2.03 18.53 1.68
N ALA A 6 -1.80 17.22 1.78
CA ALA A 6 -1.65 16.52 3.05
C ALA A 6 -0.45 17.04 3.84
N GLU A 7 0.69 17.25 3.18
CA GLU A 7 1.91 17.77 3.81
C GLU A 7 1.70 19.19 4.36
N ASN A 8 1.12 20.09 3.54
CA ASN A 8 0.78 21.44 3.98
C ASN A 8 -0.21 21.44 5.16
N TRP A 9 -1.17 20.51 5.18
CA TRP A 9 -2.10 20.37 6.29
C TRP A 9 -1.38 19.92 7.58
N LEU A 10 -0.47 18.94 7.47
CA LEU A 10 0.34 18.46 8.59
C LEU A 10 1.22 19.59 9.14
N GLN A 11 1.87 20.36 8.27
CA GLN A 11 2.72 21.48 8.66
C GLN A 11 1.92 22.57 9.39
N LYS A 12 0.80 23.03 8.82
CA LYS A 12 -0.08 24.01 9.46
C LYS A 12 -0.59 23.55 10.82
N ARG A 13 -0.81 22.25 10.98
CA ARG A 13 -1.21 21.66 12.25
C ARG A 13 -0.10 21.75 13.29
N VAL A 14 1.13 21.41 12.91
CA VAL A 14 2.31 21.53 13.77
C VAL A 14 2.52 22.99 14.20
N GLU A 15 2.41 23.93 13.27
CA GLU A 15 2.53 25.36 13.55
C GLU A 15 1.46 25.85 14.54
N ARG A 16 0.23 25.36 14.42
CA ARG A 16 -0.89 25.81 15.25
C ARG A 16 -0.99 25.14 16.62
N TYR A 17 -0.68 23.85 16.73
CA TYR A 17 -0.93 23.05 17.92
C TYR A 17 0.33 22.42 18.52
N GLY A 18 1.49 22.64 17.91
CA GLY A 18 2.75 22.03 18.29
C GLY A 18 2.97 20.63 17.70
N PRO A 19 4.19 20.08 17.87
CA PRO A 19 4.59 18.78 17.32
C PRO A 19 3.90 17.58 18.00
N ILE A 20 3.24 17.79 19.15
CA ILE A 20 2.43 16.81 19.85
C ILE A 20 1.05 17.43 20.10
N SER A 21 0.00 16.90 19.47
CA SER A 21 -1.35 17.46 19.61
C SER A 21 -2.44 16.38 19.55
N LYS A 22 -3.60 16.64 20.15
CA LYS A 22 -4.75 15.72 20.09
C LYS A 22 -5.62 16.01 18.86
N MET A 23 -6.22 14.98 18.28
CA MET A 23 -7.31 15.05 17.30
C MET A 23 -8.27 13.88 17.45
N ASN A 24 -9.35 13.95 16.67
CA ASN A 24 -10.16 12.79 16.35
C ASN A 24 -9.94 12.43 14.87
N VAL A 25 -9.63 11.16 14.59
CA VAL A 25 -9.45 10.63 13.23
C VAL A 25 -10.41 9.46 13.07
N PHE A 26 -11.36 9.58 12.13
CA PHE A 26 -12.42 8.58 11.88
C PHE A 26 -13.21 8.15 13.13
N GLY A 27 -13.50 9.08 14.04
CA GLY A 27 -14.20 8.80 15.30
C GLY A 27 -13.27 8.42 16.46
N THR A 28 -12.00 8.13 16.19
CA THR A 28 -11.05 7.65 17.20
C THR A 28 -10.20 8.80 17.78
N PRO A 29 -10.22 9.02 19.11
CA PRO A 29 -9.29 9.92 19.77
C PRO A 29 -7.84 9.52 19.46
N THR A 30 -7.09 10.46 18.89
CA THR A 30 -5.76 10.22 18.31
C THR A 30 -4.78 11.27 18.80
N VAL A 31 -3.58 10.85 19.16
CA VAL A 31 -2.45 11.75 19.42
C VAL A 31 -1.60 11.84 18.16
N PHE A 32 -1.46 13.05 17.64
CA PHE A 32 -0.56 13.38 16.54
C PHE A 32 0.84 13.62 17.09
N LEU A 33 1.83 12.97 16.48
CA LEU A 33 3.24 13.11 16.82
C LEU A 33 4.02 13.48 15.55
N HIS A 34 4.86 14.51 15.64
CA HIS A 34 5.67 14.99 14.53
C HIS A 34 7.14 15.18 14.95
N GLY A 35 8.06 14.79 14.07
CA GLY A 35 9.49 14.96 14.23
C GLY A 35 10.26 13.67 14.47
N GLN A 36 11.59 13.76 14.39
CA GLN A 36 12.47 12.59 14.46
C GLN A 36 12.37 11.84 15.80
N ALA A 37 12.28 12.56 16.92
CA ALA A 37 12.14 11.96 18.24
C ALA A 37 10.84 11.17 18.38
N ALA A 38 9.73 11.69 17.83
CA ALA A 38 8.46 10.99 17.76
C ALA A 38 8.55 9.71 16.93
N ASN A 39 9.16 9.78 15.74
CA ASN A 39 9.36 8.61 14.88
C ASN A 39 10.19 7.55 15.59
N LYS A 40 11.31 7.94 16.25
CA LYS A 40 12.14 7.03 17.02
C LYS A 40 11.32 6.36 18.12
N TYR A 41 10.57 7.13 18.90
CA TYR A 41 9.69 6.59 19.94
C TYR A 41 8.71 5.57 19.37
N ILE A 42 7.99 5.88 18.30
CA ILE A 42 7.00 4.97 17.68
C ILE A 42 7.65 3.66 17.22
N TYR A 43 8.85 3.71 16.61
CA TYR A 43 9.51 2.52 16.07
C TYR A 43 10.32 1.71 17.10
N THR A 44 10.62 2.26 18.27
CA THR A 44 11.35 1.55 19.34
C THR A 44 10.51 1.25 20.59
N CYS A 45 9.28 1.75 20.65
CA CYS A 45 8.38 1.46 21.76
C CYS A 45 8.06 -0.04 21.81
N ASP A 46 7.82 -0.55 23.02
CA ASP A 46 7.33 -1.92 23.17
C ASP A 46 5.99 -2.09 22.46
N GLY A 47 5.84 -3.20 21.73
CA GLY A 47 4.62 -3.52 21.00
C GLY A 47 3.40 -3.74 21.91
N ASP A 48 3.62 -4.04 23.19
CA ASP A 48 2.56 -4.13 24.20
C ASP A 48 2.08 -2.75 24.65
N ILE A 49 2.92 -1.71 24.53
CA ILE A 49 2.58 -0.31 24.85
C ILE A 49 1.97 0.38 23.62
N LEU A 50 2.57 0.22 22.45
CA LEU A 50 2.12 0.82 21.20
C LEU A 50 2.11 -0.22 20.08
N ALA A 51 0.92 -0.73 19.78
CA ALA A 51 0.71 -1.63 18.65
C ALA A 51 0.25 -0.87 17.40
N ASN A 52 0.60 -1.40 16.23
CA ASN A 52 0.04 -0.91 14.97
C ASN A 52 -1.49 -1.05 15.00
N GLN A 53 -2.18 0.03 14.62
CA GLN A 53 -3.61 0.03 14.40
C GLN A 53 -3.90 0.68 13.06
N GLN A 54 -4.72 0.01 12.26
CA GLN A 54 -5.10 0.45 10.93
C GLN A 54 -6.58 0.84 10.89
N PRO A 55 -6.99 1.70 9.96
CA PRO A 55 -8.41 1.90 9.67
C PRO A 55 -9.10 0.56 9.40
N SER A 56 -10.35 0.41 9.85
CA SER A 56 -11.11 -0.84 9.72
C SER A 56 -11.32 -1.29 8.26
N SER A 57 -11.20 -0.38 7.30
CA SER A 57 -11.19 -0.69 5.86
C SER A 57 -10.07 -1.67 5.48
N ILE A 58 -8.89 -1.57 6.09
CA ILE A 58 -7.74 -2.45 5.82
C ILE A 58 -8.08 -3.89 6.24
N ARG A 59 -8.55 -4.09 7.48
CA ARG A 59 -9.00 -5.41 7.95
C ARG A 59 -10.15 -5.97 7.12
N ARG A 60 -11.10 -5.13 6.69
CA ARG A 60 -12.24 -5.56 5.87
C ARG A 60 -11.82 -6.04 4.48
N ILE A 61 -10.81 -5.42 3.87
CA ILE A 61 -10.34 -5.74 2.52
C ILE A 61 -9.34 -6.91 2.53
N PHE A 62 -8.36 -6.88 3.44
CA PHE A 62 -7.26 -7.85 3.45
C PHE A 62 -7.47 -9.02 4.44
N GLY A 63 -8.54 -8.99 5.23
CA GLY A 63 -8.84 -9.99 6.24
C GLY A 63 -8.02 -9.82 7.52
N GLU A 64 -8.37 -10.56 8.57
CA GLU A 64 -7.75 -10.42 9.91
C GLU A 64 -6.33 -10.99 9.97
N GLY A 65 -6.01 -11.93 9.08
CA GLY A 65 -4.69 -12.53 8.96
C GLY A 65 -3.66 -11.71 8.19
N ASN A 66 -3.97 -10.45 7.81
CA ASN A 66 -3.04 -9.64 7.05
C ASN A 66 -1.89 -9.14 7.95
N ILE A 67 -0.69 -9.00 7.39
CA ILE A 67 0.52 -8.65 8.15
C ILE A 67 0.41 -7.31 8.92
N MET A 68 -0.43 -6.37 8.47
CA MET A 68 -0.60 -5.08 9.17
C MET A 68 -1.45 -5.22 10.45
N GLU A 69 -2.27 -6.27 10.58
CA GLU A 69 -3.10 -6.56 11.76
C GLU A 69 -2.44 -7.54 12.73
N LEU A 70 -1.60 -8.46 12.23
CA LEU A 70 -0.95 -9.47 13.06
C LEU A 70 -0.02 -8.83 14.11
N ARG A 71 0.13 -9.52 15.25
CA ARG A 71 0.98 -9.10 16.37
C ARG A 71 1.91 -10.20 16.83
N GLY A 72 2.92 -9.83 17.61
CA GLY A 72 3.82 -10.77 18.30
C GLY A 72 4.41 -11.84 17.37
N ASN A 73 4.27 -13.11 17.77
CA ASN A 73 4.86 -14.23 17.06
C ASN A 73 4.23 -14.49 15.69
N ASP A 74 2.94 -14.24 15.51
CA ASP A 74 2.29 -14.39 14.19
C ASP A 74 2.82 -13.36 13.20
N HIS A 75 2.95 -12.11 13.62
CA HIS A 75 3.58 -11.08 12.80
C HIS A 75 5.03 -11.45 12.44
N LYS A 76 5.83 -11.89 13.43
CA LYS A 76 7.22 -12.32 13.20
C LYS A 76 7.30 -13.47 12.19
N ARG A 77 6.42 -14.46 12.28
CA ARG A 77 6.36 -15.60 11.36
C ARG A 77 6.07 -15.16 9.94
N ILE A 78 5.00 -14.39 9.71
CA ILE A 78 4.61 -13.94 8.37
C ILE A 78 5.66 -12.97 7.79
N ARG A 79 6.15 -12.03 8.60
CA ARG A 79 7.23 -11.12 8.19
C ARG A 79 8.50 -11.88 7.82
N GLY A 80 8.88 -12.91 8.58
CA GLY A 80 10.04 -13.75 8.29
C GLY A 80 9.92 -14.45 6.94
N ALA A 81 8.73 -14.99 6.64
CA ALA A 81 8.43 -15.58 5.34
C ALA A 81 8.52 -14.54 4.20
N LEU A 82 7.95 -13.35 4.36
CA LEU A 82 8.03 -12.31 3.32
C LEU A 82 9.48 -11.84 3.08
N VAL A 83 10.24 -11.60 4.15
CA VAL A 83 11.64 -11.14 4.06
C VAL A 83 12.53 -12.17 3.40
N SER A 84 12.23 -13.47 3.50
CA SER A 84 13.03 -14.51 2.83
C SER A 84 13.02 -14.37 1.30
N PHE A 85 11.90 -13.92 0.71
CA PHE A 85 11.79 -13.62 -0.73
C PHE A 85 12.49 -12.32 -1.14
N LEU A 86 12.83 -11.46 -0.17
CA LEU A 86 13.48 -10.17 -0.40
C LEU A 86 14.98 -10.20 -0.09
N LYS A 87 15.55 -11.39 0.17
CA LYS A 87 16.98 -11.54 0.39
C LYS A 87 17.77 -11.21 -0.88
N PRO A 88 18.96 -10.60 -0.78
CA PRO A 88 19.76 -10.22 -1.94
C PRO A 88 20.01 -11.36 -2.93
N GLU A 89 20.21 -12.58 -2.43
CA GLU A 89 20.47 -13.77 -3.25
C GLU A 89 19.25 -14.13 -4.11
N VAL A 90 18.04 -13.97 -3.56
CA VAL A 90 16.78 -14.21 -4.25
C VAL A 90 16.48 -13.07 -5.22
N LEU A 91 16.67 -11.82 -4.81
CA LEU A 91 16.44 -10.65 -5.66
C LEU A 91 17.31 -10.67 -6.92
N LYS A 92 18.56 -11.14 -6.84
CA LYS A 92 19.44 -11.31 -8.01
C LYS A 92 18.84 -12.25 -9.06
N GLN A 93 18.13 -13.29 -8.63
CA GLN A 93 17.48 -14.25 -9.55
C GLN A 93 16.29 -13.61 -10.27
N TYR A 94 15.66 -12.59 -9.68
CA TYR A 94 14.52 -11.90 -10.28
C TYR A 94 14.92 -10.84 -11.32
N VAL A 95 16.17 -10.39 -11.36
CA VAL A 95 16.61 -9.27 -12.23
C VAL A 95 16.23 -9.52 -13.69
N LEU A 96 16.53 -10.69 -14.24
CA LEU A 96 16.21 -11.02 -15.64
C LEU A 96 14.69 -11.04 -15.91
N GLN A 97 13.91 -11.52 -14.94
CA GLN A 97 12.45 -11.57 -15.07
C GLN A 97 11.84 -10.17 -14.98
N VAL A 98 12.36 -9.31 -14.10
CA VAL A 98 11.96 -7.89 -13.98
C VAL A 98 12.28 -7.15 -15.27
N ASP A 99 13.50 -7.27 -15.77
CA ASP A 99 13.94 -6.63 -17.01
C ASP A 99 13.04 -7.02 -18.19
N GLU A 100 12.72 -8.31 -18.30
CA GLU A 100 11.83 -8.80 -19.35
C GLU A 100 10.39 -8.27 -19.22
N GLU A 101 9.84 -8.15 -18.01
CA GLU A 101 8.53 -7.50 -17.79
C GLU A 101 8.56 -6.01 -18.18
N ILE A 102 9.65 -5.32 -17.85
CA ILE A 102 9.85 -3.89 -18.15
C ILE A 102 9.94 -3.67 -19.67
N ARG A 103 10.79 -4.43 -20.37
CA ARG A 103 10.97 -4.33 -21.82
C ARG A 103 9.65 -4.57 -22.56
N LYS A 104 8.94 -5.66 -22.22
CA LYS A 104 7.61 -5.96 -22.77
C LYS A 104 6.59 -4.86 -22.49
N HIS A 105 6.64 -4.26 -21.30
CA HIS A 105 5.75 -3.17 -20.95
C HIS A 105 6.01 -1.93 -21.82
N PHE A 106 7.26 -1.56 -22.05
CA PHE A 106 7.63 -0.45 -22.93
C PHE A 106 7.22 -0.72 -24.38
N GLU A 107 7.53 -1.88 -24.91
CA GLU A 107 7.17 -2.28 -26.28
C GLU A 107 5.66 -2.21 -26.51
N LYS A 108 4.87 -2.75 -25.56
CA LYS A 108 3.41 -2.83 -25.71
C LYS A 108 2.71 -1.49 -25.47
N HIS A 109 3.20 -0.69 -24.53
CA HIS A 109 2.42 0.44 -24.01
C HIS A 109 2.99 1.82 -24.32
N TRP A 110 4.28 1.93 -24.65
CA TRP A 110 4.99 3.22 -24.80
C TRP A 110 5.46 3.44 -26.24
N HIS A 111 5.97 2.39 -26.90
CA HIS A 111 6.50 2.52 -28.25
C HIS A 111 5.47 3.10 -29.23
N GLY A 112 5.89 4.08 -30.04
CA GLY A 112 5.06 4.76 -31.03
C GLY A 112 4.01 5.72 -30.47
N LYS A 113 4.07 6.11 -29.18
CA LYS A 113 3.14 7.06 -28.57
C LYS A 113 3.82 8.36 -28.16
N ASP A 114 3.31 9.48 -28.64
CA ASP A 114 3.79 10.81 -28.27
C ASP A 114 3.46 11.19 -26.83
N LYS A 115 2.38 10.61 -26.28
CA LYS A 115 1.90 10.86 -24.92
C LYS A 115 1.43 9.57 -24.27
N ILE A 116 1.74 9.44 -22.99
CA ILE A 116 1.31 8.31 -22.17
C ILE A 116 0.75 8.79 -20.84
N LEU A 117 -0.15 7.99 -20.25
CA LEU A 117 -0.56 8.14 -18.87
C LEU A 117 0.37 7.30 -17.99
N ALA A 118 1.44 7.92 -17.50
CA ALA A 118 2.49 7.21 -16.76
C ALA A 118 1.95 6.49 -15.52
N MET A 119 1.12 7.13 -14.69
CA MET A 119 0.63 6.53 -13.43
C MET A 119 -0.15 5.21 -13.63
N PRO A 120 -1.18 5.12 -14.49
CA PRO A 120 -1.83 3.85 -14.80
C PRO A 120 -0.88 2.78 -15.34
N LEU A 121 0.05 3.16 -16.23
CA LEU A 121 1.01 2.24 -16.83
C LEU A 121 2.01 1.71 -15.78
N MET A 122 2.54 2.57 -14.92
CA MET A 122 3.42 2.17 -13.83
C MET A 122 2.73 1.25 -12.84
N LYS A 123 1.47 1.53 -12.47
CA LYS A 123 0.68 0.62 -11.62
C LYS A 123 0.51 -0.76 -12.27
N LYS A 124 0.24 -0.79 -13.59
CA LYS A 124 0.15 -2.05 -14.36
C LYS A 124 1.49 -2.79 -14.37
N LEU A 125 2.59 -2.08 -14.62
CA LEU A 125 3.94 -2.67 -14.60
C LEU A 125 4.28 -3.26 -13.23
N THR A 126 4.06 -2.54 -12.14
CA THR A 126 4.35 -3.03 -10.78
C THR A 126 3.49 -4.24 -10.42
N PHE A 127 2.20 -4.22 -10.76
CA PHE A 127 1.32 -5.38 -10.56
C PHE A 127 1.80 -6.60 -11.34
N ASN A 128 2.24 -6.38 -12.57
CA ASN A 128 2.78 -7.42 -13.43
C ASN A 128 4.08 -8.01 -12.85
N VAL A 129 5.03 -7.19 -12.44
CA VAL A 129 6.26 -7.67 -11.80
C VAL A 129 5.93 -8.50 -10.56
N MET A 130 5.06 -8.01 -9.67
CA MET A 130 4.63 -8.74 -8.47
C MET A 130 3.94 -10.07 -8.81
N SER A 131 3.08 -10.07 -9.83
CA SER A 131 2.39 -11.27 -10.31
C SER A 131 3.37 -12.34 -10.79
N SER A 132 4.41 -11.95 -11.53
CA SER A 132 5.41 -12.89 -12.03
C SER A 132 6.32 -13.43 -10.92
N LEU A 133 6.80 -12.55 -10.03
CA LEU A 133 7.86 -12.90 -9.08
C LEU A 133 7.38 -13.50 -7.77
N ILE A 134 6.25 -13.01 -7.25
CA ILE A 134 5.79 -13.34 -5.89
C ILE A 134 4.58 -14.26 -5.93
N ILE A 135 3.64 -14.02 -6.83
CA ILE A 135 2.39 -14.78 -6.89
C ILE A 135 2.49 -15.98 -7.86
N GLY A 136 3.37 -15.90 -8.87
CA GLY A 136 3.52 -16.94 -9.89
C GLY A 136 2.37 -16.97 -10.90
N ILE A 137 1.74 -15.83 -11.19
CA ILE A 137 0.64 -15.73 -12.16
C ILE A 137 1.20 -15.46 -13.56
N GLU A 138 0.95 -16.42 -14.45
CA GLU A 138 1.31 -16.34 -15.86
C GLU A 138 0.64 -15.18 -16.60
N ARG A 139 1.25 -14.77 -17.71
CA ARG A 139 0.72 -13.70 -18.56
C ARG A 139 -0.54 -14.17 -19.28
N GLY A 140 -1.56 -13.32 -19.33
CA GLY A 140 -2.80 -13.63 -20.04
C GLY A 140 -4.00 -12.87 -19.50
N SER A 141 -5.18 -13.21 -20.02
CA SER A 141 -6.46 -12.57 -19.67
C SER A 141 -6.76 -12.60 -18.18
N ARG A 142 -6.45 -13.72 -17.50
CA ARG A 142 -6.63 -13.86 -16.05
C ARG A 142 -5.83 -12.82 -15.26
N ARG A 143 -4.56 -12.61 -15.64
CA ARG A 143 -3.70 -11.63 -14.97
C ARG A 143 -4.15 -10.20 -15.25
N ASP A 144 -4.57 -9.91 -16.47
CA ASP A 144 -5.11 -8.60 -16.83
C ASP A 144 -6.39 -8.29 -16.03
N LEU A 145 -7.29 -9.27 -15.85
CA LEU A 145 -8.48 -9.14 -15.01
C LEU A 145 -8.12 -8.91 -13.54
N LEU A 146 -7.22 -9.72 -12.98
CA LEU A 146 -6.78 -9.55 -11.60
C LEU A 146 -6.11 -8.20 -11.35
N GLY A 147 -5.37 -7.68 -12.33
CA GLY A 147 -4.78 -6.33 -12.24
C GLY A 147 -5.85 -5.23 -12.16
N GLN A 148 -6.93 -5.35 -12.93
CA GLN A 148 -8.05 -4.41 -12.87
C GLN A 148 -8.77 -4.47 -11.52
N LEU A 149 -9.08 -5.68 -11.04
CA LEU A 149 -9.72 -5.89 -9.74
C LEU A 149 -8.83 -5.39 -8.59
N PHE A 150 -7.53 -5.64 -8.66
CA PHE A 150 -6.58 -5.16 -7.65
C PHE A 150 -6.59 -3.63 -7.55
N LEU A 151 -6.62 -2.92 -8.69
CA LEU A 151 -6.70 -1.46 -8.69
C LEU A 151 -7.98 -0.95 -8.04
N GLN A 152 -9.12 -1.59 -8.31
CA GLN A 152 -10.40 -1.25 -7.68
C GLN A 152 -10.36 -1.48 -6.16
N ILE A 153 -9.80 -2.62 -5.73
CA ILE A 153 -9.62 -2.92 -4.30
C ILE A 153 -8.76 -1.86 -3.62
N MET A 154 -7.65 -1.46 -4.25
CA MET A 154 -6.73 -0.46 -3.70
C MET A 154 -7.36 0.92 -3.52
N GLU A 155 -8.38 1.28 -4.29
CA GLU A 155 -9.15 2.52 -4.09
C GLU A 155 -9.97 2.49 -2.79
N GLY A 156 -10.37 1.30 -2.33
CA GLY A 156 -11.12 1.10 -1.09
C GLY A 156 -10.28 1.09 0.19
N VAL A 157 -8.95 0.90 0.10
CA VAL A 157 -8.08 0.62 1.25
C VAL A 157 -8.07 1.74 2.29
N LEU A 158 -8.02 3.00 1.86
CA LEU A 158 -8.04 4.19 2.73
C LEU A 158 -9.37 4.95 2.63
N SER A 159 -10.44 4.27 2.19
CA SER A 159 -11.78 4.85 2.13
C SER A 159 -12.46 4.82 3.50
N VAL A 160 -13.39 5.74 3.73
CA VAL A 160 -14.28 5.64 4.89
C VAL A 160 -15.18 4.41 4.66
N PRO A 161 -15.23 3.44 5.57
CA PRO A 161 -15.92 2.16 5.36
C PRO A 161 -17.45 2.32 5.51
N ILE A 162 -18.06 3.15 4.66
CA ILE A 162 -19.50 3.35 4.61
C ILE A 162 -20.05 2.39 3.56
N ASN A 163 -20.80 1.39 4.01
CA ASN A 163 -21.57 0.53 3.10
C ASN A 163 -22.89 1.24 2.77
N LEU A 164 -22.84 2.20 1.84
CA LEU A 164 -24.07 2.82 1.33
C LEU A 164 -24.70 1.85 0.32
N PRO A 165 -25.94 1.39 0.55
CA PRO A 165 -26.69 0.71 -0.49
C PRO A 165 -27.11 1.76 -1.52
N LEU A 166 -26.21 2.11 -2.45
CA LEU A 166 -26.60 2.80 -3.67
C LEU A 166 -27.25 1.75 -4.57
N HIS A 167 -28.50 1.38 -4.23
CA HIS A 167 -29.35 0.67 -5.17
C HIS A 167 -29.48 1.55 -6.42
N THR A 168 -29.04 1.02 -7.54
CA THR A 168 -29.38 1.51 -8.87
C THR A 168 -30.90 1.53 -8.99
N LEU A 169 -31.47 2.73 -9.02
CA LEU A 169 -32.78 2.96 -9.62
C LEU A 169 -32.65 2.66 -11.11
N GLN A 170 -33.13 1.48 -11.53
CA GLN A 170 -33.63 1.22 -12.87
C GLN A 170 -35.03 0.64 -12.73
#